data_AF-A0A2E3UDD7-F1
#
_entry.id   AF-A0A2E3UDD7-F1
#
_cell.length_a   1.000
_cell.length_b   1.000
_cell.length_c   1.000
_cell.angle_alpha   90.00
_cell.angle_beta   90.00
_cell.angle_gamma   90.00
#
_symmetry.space_group_name_H-M   'P 1'
#
loop_
_entity.id
_entity.type
_entity.pdbx_description
1 polymer ?
#
loop_
_entity_poly.entity_id
_entity_poly.type
_entity_poly.pdbx_seq_one_letter_code
_entity_poly.pdbx_strand_id
1 'polypeptide(L)'
;MMTRNRFLWILWALATVLIAGSALARLYIAGDRTVLLPGQTAGAHHQLEIACETCHTSAPFASAAKLRKDINKPCVTCHKEDLKAGDDSHPLKKFTNPRMAAYWEKIDGRFCISCHTEHQPETTLPMMLTLQGDYCIACHSEGEQDIRKDRESHAELTFDTCAGSGCHNYHDNRALYEDFLVKHAGQPWLAETPVHPVEALARTRPAPDPAAIEAYLAGVSTADAARSETAAHDWAASAHAGADVGCAGCHAAGAETDAQIAAAWTDTPAETVCATCHKGEAKTFALGRHGTRRHPEIAEPRSAKSALKKLGWKKPPEALVSALDAYLTDPAPPAAMSVAEGRVPLKPEAHGETLTCSPCHAPHRQDLGFAAVGACVSCHDDDHSRAYEGSPHHLLWQAELAGDLPPGSGVTCATCHMPKTKSAKAITTNHNQNDTLRPNEKMIRPVCAECHGLGFAIDALADPALIANNFSGQPDRHVESIDWAVNRVEPPEQGTNQ
;
A
#
# COMPACT_ATOMS: atom_id res chain seq x y z
N MET A 1 30.04 9.53 -60.46
CA MET A 1 28.60 9.48 -60.11
C MET A 1 28.32 8.17 -59.39
N MET A 2 27.72 8.24 -58.20
CA MET A 2 27.34 7.06 -57.44
C MET A 2 26.10 6.43 -58.08
N THR A 3 26.11 5.11 -58.32
CA THR A 3 24.95 4.41 -58.88
C THR A 3 23.78 4.45 -57.89
N ARG A 4 22.55 4.61 -58.38
CA ARG A 4 21.31 4.65 -57.55
C ARG A 4 21.27 3.53 -56.50
N ASN A 5 21.60 2.30 -56.87
CA ASN A 5 21.56 1.16 -55.94
C ASN A 5 22.59 1.29 -54.81
N ARG A 6 23.83 1.70 -55.11
CA ARG A 6 24.84 1.96 -54.07
C ARG A 6 24.39 3.09 -53.14
N PHE A 7 23.79 4.15 -53.67
CA PHE A 7 23.27 5.25 -52.85
C PHE A 7 22.17 4.75 -51.88
N LEU A 8 21.22 3.96 -52.39
CA LEU A 8 20.15 3.36 -51.56
C LEU A 8 20.70 2.42 -50.48
N TRP A 9 21.71 1.60 -50.79
CA TRP A 9 22.35 0.74 -49.79
C TRP A 9 23.07 1.52 -48.69
N ILE A 10 23.78 2.61 -49.05
CA ILE A 10 24.40 3.48 -48.04
C ILE A 10 23.31 4.14 -47.18
N LEU A 11 22.25 4.67 -47.79
CA LEU A 11 21.16 5.30 -47.07
C LEU A 11 20.46 4.31 -46.13
N TRP A 12 20.21 3.08 -46.58
CA TRP A 12 19.62 2.03 -45.76
C TRP A 12 20.53 1.61 -44.60
N ALA A 13 21.83 1.44 -44.84
CA ALA A 13 22.79 1.11 -43.79
C ALA A 13 22.88 2.23 -42.74
N LEU A 14 22.95 3.49 -43.19
CA LEU A 14 22.94 4.66 -42.29
C LEU A 14 21.64 4.73 -41.47
N ALA A 15 20.48 4.57 -42.11
CA ALA A 15 19.19 4.54 -41.42
C ALA A 15 19.14 3.42 -40.37
N THR A 16 19.63 2.22 -40.72
CA THR A 16 19.66 1.06 -39.82
C THR A 16 20.55 1.33 -38.61
N VAL A 17 21.76 1.87 -38.81
CA VAL A 17 22.69 2.22 -37.73
C VAL A 17 22.13 3.34 -36.85
N LEU A 18 21.45 4.33 -37.42
CA LEU A 18 20.82 5.41 -36.67
C LEU A 18 19.66 4.91 -35.80
N ILE A 19 18.78 4.07 -36.36
CA ILE A 19 17.66 3.49 -35.62
C ILE A 19 18.18 2.58 -34.50
N ALA A 20 19.10 1.67 -34.81
CA ALA A 20 19.70 0.77 -33.83
C ALA A 20 20.46 1.55 -32.75
N GLY A 21 21.24 2.57 -33.14
CA GLY A 21 21.97 3.43 -32.23
C GLY A 21 21.04 4.21 -31.30
N SER A 22 19.93 4.74 -31.81
CA SER A 22 18.91 5.44 -31.01
C SER A 22 18.26 4.50 -29.99
N ALA A 23 17.87 3.28 -30.41
CA ALA A 23 17.29 2.28 -29.52
C ALA A 23 18.27 1.84 -28.42
N LEU A 24 19.54 1.58 -28.78
CA LEU A 24 20.59 1.22 -27.84
C LEU A 24 20.90 2.36 -26.87
N ALA A 25 20.88 3.61 -27.34
CA ALA A 25 21.06 4.79 -26.49
C ALA A 25 19.92 4.90 -25.45
N ARG A 26 18.66 4.71 -25.87
CA ARG A 26 17.51 4.68 -24.95
C ARG A 26 17.62 3.58 -23.89
N LEU A 27 18.06 2.41 -24.31
CA LEU A 27 18.17 1.24 -23.44
C LEU A 27 19.31 1.37 -22.42
N TYR A 28 20.49 1.79 -22.85
CA TYR A 28 21.71 1.70 -22.03
C TYR A 28 22.25 3.05 -21.52
N ILE A 29 21.81 4.18 -22.07
CA ILE A 29 22.30 5.51 -21.66
C ILE A 29 21.26 6.22 -20.80
N ALA A 30 20.15 6.63 -21.40
CA ALA A 30 19.06 7.39 -20.78
C ALA A 30 17.85 7.35 -21.70
N GLY A 31 16.66 7.66 -21.18
CA GLY A 31 15.44 7.85 -21.97
C GLY A 31 14.33 6.88 -21.63
N ASP A 32 13.12 7.22 -22.09
CA ASP A 32 11.92 6.43 -21.82
C ASP A 32 12.03 5.00 -22.40
N ARG A 33 11.79 4.01 -21.54
CA ARG A 33 11.79 2.57 -21.86
C ARG A 33 10.44 1.91 -21.64
N THR A 34 9.37 2.67 -21.37
CA THR A 34 8.00 2.12 -21.19
C THR A 34 7.55 1.28 -22.37
N VAL A 35 7.94 1.66 -23.59
CA VAL A 35 7.69 0.87 -24.82
C VAL A 35 8.34 -0.52 -24.81
N LEU A 36 9.28 -0.77 -23.90
CA LEU A 36 10.00 -2.04 -23.75
C LEU A 36 9.47 -2.88 -22.57
N LEU A 37 8.41 -2.44 -21.89
CA LEU A 37 7.77 -3.24 -20.84
C LEU A 37 7.23 -4.54 -21.44
N PRO A 38 7.65 -5.73 -20.94
CA PRO A 38 7.14 -7.01 -21.44
C PRO A 38 5.64 -7.19 -21.19
N GLY A 39 5.13 -6.54 -20.15
CA GLY A 39 3.76 -6.56 -19.70
C GLY A 39 3.56 -5.53 -18.58
N GLN A 40 2.32 -5.31 -18.20
CA GLN A 40 1.97 -4.42 -17.10
C GLN A 40 2.45 -5.01 -15.77
N THR A 41 2.93 -4.15 -14.87
CA THR A 41 3.21 -4.60 -13.49
C THR A 41 1.91 -4.64 -12.67
N ALA A 42 1.90 -5.33 -11.53
CA ALA A 42 0.72 -5.58 -10.72
C ALA A 42 0.64 -4.68 -9.48
N GLY A 43 -0.56 -4.55 -8.91
CA GLY A 43 -0.76 -3.86 -7.64
C GLY A 43 -0.31 -2.39 -7.67
N ALA A 44 0.46 -1.96 -6.67
CA ALA A 44 1.01 -0.60 -6.60
C ALA A 44 2.21 -0.38 -7.55
N HIS A 45 2.85 -1.46 -8.03
CA HIS A 45 4.09 -1.36 -8.81
C HIS A 45 3.88 -0.73 -10.19
N HIS A 46 2.65 -0.65 -10.70
CA HIS A 46 2.36 0.06 -11.94
C HIS A 46 2.76 1.53 -11.89
N GLN A 47 2.76 2.11 -10.70
CA GLN A 47 3.12 3.51 -10.50
C GLN A 47 4.61 3.76 -10.73
N LEU A 48 5.43 2.72 -10.78
CA LEU A 48 6.89 2.76 -10.86
C LEU A 48 7.41 2.20 -12.20
N GLU A 49 6.52 1.90 -13.15
CA GLU A 49 6.85 1.29 -14.46
C GLU A 49 7.91 2.09 -15.25
N ILE A 50 8.01 3.40 -15.00
CA ILE A 50 8.97 4.28 -15.68
C ILE A 50 10.34 4.36 -14.97
N ALA A 51 10.45 3.83 -13.75
CA ALA A 51 11.67 3.79 -12.94
C ALA A 51 12.21 2.34 -12.82
N CYS A 52 12.52 1.71 -13.96
CA CYS A 52 12.87 0.27 -14.02
C CYS A 52 14.02 -0.14 -13.09
N GLU A 53 14.96 0.77 -12.80
CA GLU A 53 16.10 0.56 -11.90
C GLU A 53 15.68 0.26 -10.46
N THR A 54 14.44 0.60 -10.10
CA THR A 54 13.86 0.25 -8.79
C THR A 54 13.86 -1.26 -8.60
N CYS A 55 13.58 -2.03 -9.66
CA CYS A 55 13.53 -3.50 -9.63
C CYS A 55 14.77 -4.13 -10.30
N HIS A 56 15.28 -3.53 -11.38
CA HIS A 56 16.40 -4.05 -12.17
C HIS A 56 17.73 -3.37 -11.82
N THR A 57 18.35 -3.82 -10.73
CA THR A 57 19.57 -3.18 -10.18
C THR A 57 20.89 -3.79 -10.66
N SER A 58 20.87 -4.99 -11.26
CA SER A 58 22.08 -5.63 -11.79
C SER A 58 22.58 -4.93 -13.07
N ALA A 59 23.89 -4.98 -13.31
CA ALA A 59 24.48 -4.41 -14.52
C ALA A 59 24.00 -5.12 -15.80
N PRO A 60 23.96 -4.43 -16.95
CA PRO A 60 23.70 -5.06 -18.25
C PRO A 60 24.59 -6.28 -18.48
N PHE A 61 24.00 -7.36 -19.00
CA PHE A 61 24.69 -8.63 -19.28
C PHE A 61 25.33 -9.30 -18.03
N ALA A 62 24.87 -8.97 -16.83
CA ALA A 62 25.26 -9.70 -15.62
C ALA A 62 24.97 -11.21 -15.77
N SER A 63 25.88 -12.04 -15.26
CA SER A 63 25.69 -13.49 -15.29
C SER A 63 24.44 -13.89 -14.50
N ALA A 64 23.83 -15.02 -14.85
CA ALA A 64 22.69 -15.57 -14.11
C ALA A 64 23.00 -15.75 -12.60
N ALA A 65 24.23 -16.10 -12.26
CA ALA A 65 24.68 -16.20 -10.87
C ALA A 65 24.67 -14.84 -10.15
N LYS A 66 25.09 -13.76 -10.82
CA LYS A 66 25.03 -12.41 -10.25
C LYS A 66 23.59 -11.92 -10.10
N LEU A 67 22.74 -12.17 -11.11
CA LEU A 67 21.33 -11.81 -11.05
C LEU A 67 20.64 -12.50 -9.87
N ARG A 68 20.80 -13.82 -9.72
CA ARG A 68 20.25 -14.58 -8.58
C ARG A 68 20.74 -14.04 -7.24
N LYS A 69 22.00 -13.65 -7.14
CA LYS A 69 22.54 -13.06 -5.90
C LYS A 69 21.87 -11.72 -5.55
N ASP A 70 21.50 -10.92 -6.55
CA ASP A 70 20.98 -9.57 -6.34
C ASP A 70 19.45 -9.50 -6.28
N ILE A 71 18.73 -10.46 -6.87
CA ILE A 71 17.31 -10.31 -7.23
C ILE A 71 16.37 -10.05 -6.06
N ASN A 72 16.68 -10.54 -4.87
CA ASN A 72 15.85 -10.28 -3.68
C ASN A 72 16.08 -8.87 -3.11
N LYS A 73 17.26 -8.28 -3.34
CA LYS A 73 17.66 -7.01 -2.72
C LYS A 73 16.66 -5.89 -3.05
N PRO A 74 16.28 -5.65 -4.32
CA PRO A 74 15.25 -4.67 -4.68
C PRO A 74 13.94 -4.85 -3.90
N CYS A 75 13.44 -6.09 -3.80
CA CYS A 75 12.18 -6.38 -3.11
C CYS A 75 12.27 -6.03 -1.61
N VAL A 76 13.34 -6.46 -0.94
CA VAL A 76 13.51 -6.24 0.51
C VAL A 76 13.98 -4.82 0.85
N THR A 77 14.37 -4.00 -0.13
CA THR A 77 14.60 -2.57 0.11
C THR A 77 13.30 -1.89 0.58
N CYS A 78 12.14 -2.28 0.03
CA CYS A 78 10.84 -1.74 0.42
C CYS A 78 10.12 -2.64 1.45
N HIS A 79 10.09 -3.96 1.24
CA HIS A 79 9.20 -4.86 2.00
C HIS A 79 9.80 -5.48 3.27
N LYS A 80 11.06 -5.20 3.59
CA LYS A 80 11.72 -5.85 4.75
C LYS A 80 11.02 -5.57 6.07
N GLU A 81 10.55 -4.34 6.29
CA GLU A 81 9.87 -4.00 7.55
C GLU A 81 8.47 -4.64 7.61
N ASP A 82 7.78 -4.77 6.47
CA ASP A 82 6.50 -5.47 6.39
C ASP A 82 6.65 -6.97 6.71
N LEU A 83 7.65 -7.64 6.11
CA LEU A 83 7.96 -9.05 6.39
C LEU A 83 8.32 -9.28 7.85
N LYS A 84 9.04 -8.33 8.46
CA LYS A 84 9.39 -8.38 9.88
C LYS A 84 8.15 -8.17 10.76
N ALA A 85 7.29 -7.21 10.43
CA ALA A 85 6.08 -6.91 11.19
C ALA A 85 5.05 -8.05 11.07
N GLY A 86 5.00 -8.72 9.93
CA GLY A 86 4.14 -9.87 9.66
C GLY A 86 4.54 -11.15 10.40
N ASP A 87 5.70 -11.19 11.05
CA ASP A 87 6.29 -12.43 11.59
C ASP A 87 6.32 -13.54 10.53
N ASP A 88 7.05 -13.25 9.44
CA ASP A 88 7.17 -14.13 8.28
C ASP A 88 7.58 -15.56 8.68
N SER A 89 6.67 -16.51 8.42
CA SER A 89 6.89 -17.94 8.68
C SER A 89 7.83 -18.57 7.65
N HIS A 90 8.08 -17.90 6.53
CA HIS A 90 8.92 -18.36 5.43
C HIS A 90 10.07 -17.39 5.13
N PRO A 91 10.92 -17.04 6.11
CA PRO A 91 12.01 -16.12 5.88
C PRO A 91 13.11 -16.82 5.09
N LEU A 92 13.83 -16.06 4.25
CA LEU A 92 14.90 -16.56 3.38
C LEU A 92 15.89 -17.53 4.07
N LYS A 93 16.19 -17.31 5.35
CA LYS A 93 17.08 -18.16 6.16
C LYS A 93 16.64 -19.64 6.20
N LYS A 94 15.33 -19.94 6.14
CA LYS A 94 14.81 -21.32 6.12
C LYS A 94 15.16 -22.02 4.80
N PHE A 95 15.07 -21.29 3.68
CA PHE A 95 15.32 -21.83 2.35
C PHE A 95 16.80 -21.97 1.99
N THR A 96 17.70 -21.28 2.70
CA THR A 96 19.15 -21.43 2.48
C THR A 96 19.75 -22.67 3.16
N ASN A 97 18.97 -23.43 3.93
CA ASN A 97 19.42 -24.66 4.56
C ASN A 97 19.64 -25.76 3.50
N PRO A 98 20.82 -26.40 3.42
CA PRO A 98 21.10 -27.45 2.44
C PRO A 98 20.13 -28.64 2.47
N ARG A 99 19.47 -28.91 3.61
CA ARG A 99 18.43 -29.93 3.71
C ARG A 99 17.22 -29.66 2.82
N MET A 100 17.03 -28.40 2.40
CA MET A 100 15.94 -28.00 1.52
C MET A 100 16.27 -28.22 0.03
N ALA A 101 17.45 -28.73 -0.31
CA ALA A 101 17.93 -28.79 -1.69
C ALA A 101 16.99 -29.53 -2.65
N ALA A 102 16.39 -30.65 -2.20
CA ALA A 102 15.45 -31.42 -3.01
C ALA A 102 14.16 -30.64 -3.33
N TYR A 103 13.74 -29.71 -2.47
CA TYR A 103 12.54 -28.91 -2.69
C TYR A 103 12.78 -27.72 -3.63
N TRP A 104 14.02 -27.23 -3.73
CA TRP A 104 14.36 -26.13 -4.66
C TRP A 104 14.11 -26.50 -6.12
N GLU A 105 14.17 -27.79 -6.46
CA GLU A 105 13.87 -28.28 -7.81
C GLU A 105 12.38 -28.18 -8.15
N LYS A 106 11.51 -28.21 -7.13
CA LYS A 106 10.06 -28.05 -7.28
C LYS A 106 9.69 -26.57 -7.25
N ILE A 107 10.06 -25.87 -6.17
CA ILE A 107 9.90 -24.42 -6.03
C ILE A 107 11.13 -23.87 -5.29
N ASP A 108 11.86 -22.96 -5.95
CA ASP A 108 13.03 -22.33 -5.36
C ASP A 108 12.64 -21.15 -4.46
N GLY A 109 12.18 -21.44 -3.24
CA GLY A 109 11.78 -20.45 -2.23
C GLY A 109 12.89 -19.50 -1.77
N ARG A 110 14.11 -19.62 -2.30
CA ARG A 110 15.21 -18.67 -2.03
C ARG A 110 15.04 -17.35 -2.77
N PHE A 111 14.14 -17.26 -3.75
CA PHE A 111 13.95 -16.06 -4.57
C PHE A 111 12.51 -15.57 -4.50
N CYS A 112 12.31 -14.28 -4.22
CA CYS A 112 10.97 -13.68 -4.19
C CYS A 112 10.23 -13.87 -5.52
N ILE A 113 10.95 -13.73 -6.63
CA ILE A 113 10.40 -13.86 -7.99
C ILE A 113 9.97 -15.29 -8.35
N SER A 114 10.35 -16.31 -7.57
CA SER A 114 9.82 -17.67 -7.77
C SER A 114 8.31 -17.71 -7.58
N CYS A 115 7.77 -16.83 -6.72
CA CYS A 115 6.34 -16.73 -6.44
C CYS A 115 5.72 -15.40 -6.91
N HIS A 116 6.52 -14.34 -7.01
CA HIS A 116 6.07 -12.98 -7.33
C HIS A 116 6.72 -12.49 -8.63
N THR A 117 6.42 -13.14 -9.75
CA THR A 117 6.94 -12.69 -11.05
C THR A 117 6.19 -11.43 -11.51
N GLU A 118 6.94 -10.37 -11.76
CA GLU A 118 6.38 -9.12 -12.28
C GLU A 118 6.18 -9.19 -13.81
N HIS A 119 5.34 -8.30 -14.35
CA HIS A 119 5.01 -8.24 -15.79
C HIS A 119 4.20 -9.44 -16.33
N GLN A 120 3.44 -10.11 -15.46
CA GLN A 120 2.59 -11.28 -15.80
C GLN A 120 1.13 -11.05 -15.35
N PRO A 121 0.47 -9.95 -15.77
CA PRO A 121 -0.84 -9.56 -15.25
C PRO A 121 -1.93 -10.63 -15.44
N GLU A 122 -1.81 -11.46 -16.48
CA GLU A 122 -2.75 -12.52 -16.83
C GLU A 122 -2.73 -13.73 -15.88
N THR A 123 -1.65 -13.94 -15.14
CA THR A 123 -1.53 -15.03 -14.14
C THR A 123 -1.39 -14.53 -12.71
N THR A 124 -1.33 -13.22 -12.51
CA THR A 124 -1.12 -12.61 -11.20
C THR A 124 -2.41 -12.65 -10.36
N LEU A 125 -2.39 -13.42 -9.28
CA LEU A 125 -3.45 -13.55 -8.29
C LEU A 125 -3.36 -12.41 -7.23
N PRO A 126 -4.32 -12.33 -6.28
CA PRO A 126 -4.15 -11.51 -5.08
C PRO A 126 -2.77 -11.74 -4.41
N MET A 127 -2.29 -10.76 -3.65
CA MET A 127 -0.91 -10.74 -3.13
C MET A 127 0.21 -10.68 -4.17
N MET A 128 -0.13 -10.39 -5.44
CA MET A 128 0.82 -10.47 -6.55
C MET A 128 1.48 -11.85 -6.65
N LEU A 129 0.73 -12.91 -6.30
CA LEU A 129 1.20 -14.27 -6.39
C LEU A 129 0.99 -14.76 -7.82
N THR A 130 2.04 -15.21 -8.49
CA THR A 130 1.96 -15.79 -9.85
C THR A 130 1.94 -17.31 -9.85
N LEU A 131 1.84 -17.93 -8.67
CA LEU A 131 1.63 -19.36 -8.50
C LEU A 131 0.17 -19.66 -8.15
N GLN A 132 -0.29 -20.86 -8.49
CA GLN A 132 -1.60 -21.35 -8.09
C GLN A 132 -1.61 -21.67 -6.59
N GLY A 133 -2.77 -21.60 -5.94
CA GLY A 133 -2.92 -21.68 -4.47
C GLY A 133 -2.47 -23.00 -3.83
N ASP A 134 -2.21 -24.05 -4.61
CA ASP A 134 -1.72 -25.36 -4.15
C ASP A 134 -0.19 -25.46 -4.05
N TYR A 135 0.54 -24.35 -4.30
CA TYR A 135 2.01 -24.32 -4.32
C TYR A 135 2.67 -24.86 -3.03
N CYS A 136 2.00 -24.79 -1.89
CA CYS A 136 2.48 -25.32 -0.60
C CYS A 136 2.84 -26.81 -0.69
N ILE A 137 2.14 -27.58 -1.53
CA ILE A 137 2.30 -29.04 -1.68
C ILE A 137 3.62 -29.41 -2.31
N ALA A 138 4.19 -28.53 -3.13
CA ALA A 138 5.52 -28.75 -3.68
C ALA A 138 6.55 -29.01 -2.57
N CYS A 139 6.36 -28.40 -1.39
CA CYS A 139 7.26 -28.55 -0.24
C CYS A 139 6.68 -29.42 0.87
N HIS A 140 5.37 -29.40 1.10
CA HIS A 140 4.74 -29.95 2.31
C HIS A 140 4.00 -31.29 2.15
N SER A 141 4.26 -32.02 1.06
CA SER A 141 3.55 -33.29 0.78
C SER A 141 4.44 -34.54 0.73
N GLU A 142 5.76 -34.37 0.86
CA GLU A 142 6.73 -35.45 0.71
C GLU A 142 7.93 -35.25 1.65
N GLY A 143 8.65 -36.34 1.93
CA GLY A 143 9.90 -36.30 2.70
C GLY A 143 9.71 -35.86 4.15
N GLU A 144 10.75 -35.23 4.71
CA GLU A 144 10.77 -34.70 6.10
C GLU A 144 9.90 -33.43 6.29
N GLN A 145 9.20 -32.98 5.25
CA GLN A 145 8.33 -31.80 5.32
C GLN A 145 6.86 -32.18 5.07
N ASP A 146 6.54 -33.47 4.93
CA ASP A 146 5.19 -33.98 4.70
C ASP A 146 4.31 -33.73 5.93
N ILE A 147 3.61 -32.60 5.90
CA ILE A 147 2.86 -32.12 7.05
C ILE A 147 1.68 -33.03 7.39
N ARG A 148 1.18 -33.80 6.41
CA ARG A 148 0.08 -34.76 6.61
C ARG A 148 0.51 -35.98 7.42
N LYS A 149 1.80 -36.33 7.38
CA LYS A 149 2.38 -37.39 8.22
C LYS A 149 2.88 -36.86 9.56
N ASP A 150 3.50 -35.68 9.53
CA ASP A 150 4.14 -35.10 10.71
C ASP A 150 3.14 -34.45 11.68
N ARG A 151 1.93 -34.14 11.21
CA ARG A 151 0.85 -33.55 12.02
C ARG A 151 -0.46 -34.27 11.76
N GLU A 152 -0.95 -34.95 12.79
CA GLU A 152 -2.25 -35.62 12.78
C GLU A 152 -3.40 -34.67 12.40
N SER A 153 -3.36 -33.41 12.86
CA SER A 153 -4.36 -32.40 12.49
C SER A 153 -4.38 -32.00 11.00
N HIS A 154 -3.38 -32.43 10.22
CA HIS A 154 -3.28 -32.15 8.80
C HIS A 154 -3.46 -33.41 7.93
N ALA A 155 -3.69 -34.59 8.55
CA ALA A 155 -3.70 -35.88 7.85
C ALA A 155 -4.73 -35.93 6.71
N GLU A 156 -5.94 -35.41 6.98
CA GLU A 156 -7.07 -35.45 6.04
C GLU A 156 -7.25 -34.14 5.26
N LEU A 157 -6.32 -33.19 5.36
CA LEU A 157 -6.41 -31.91 4.65
C LEU A 157 -6.10 -32.08 3.16
N THR A 158 -7.06 -31.67 2.34
CA THR A 158 -6.94 -31.60 0.87
C THR A 158 -6.00 -30.47 0.44
N PHE A 159 -5.74 -30.35 -0.86
CA PHE A 159 -4.73 -29.41 -1.38
C PHE A 159 -5.15 -27.94 -1.36
N ASP A 160 -6.44 -27.71 -1.50
CA ASP A 160 -7.10 -26.41 -1.53
C ASP A 160 -7.19 -25.73 -0.16
N THR A 161 -7.01 -26.49 0.93
CA THR A 161 -7.09 -25.97 2.31
C THR A 161 -5.82 -25.22 2.73
N CYS A 162 -4.65 -25.57 2.20
CA CYS A 162 -3.37 -25.02 2.66
C CYS A 162 -3.26 -23.49 2.50
N ALA A 163 -3.86 -22.92 1.47
CA ALA A 163 -3.86 -21.47 1.22
C ALA A 163 -5.23 -20.81 1.46
N GLY A 164 -6.30 -21.59 1.61
CA GLY A 164 -7.68 -21.09 1.67
C GLY A 164 -8.38 -21.24 3.02
N SER A 165 -7.86 -22.07 3.93
CA SER A 165 -8.59 -22.40 5.17
C SER A 165 -8.43 -21.39 6.30
N GLY A 166 -7.65 -20.32 6.14
CA GLY A 166 -7.57 -19.27 7.17
C GLY A 166 -6.90 -19.69 8.48
N CYS A 167 -6.00 -20.68 8.46
CA CYS A 167 -5.24 -21.09 9.65
C CYS A 167 -3.98 -20.24 9.88
N HIS A 168 -3.25 -19.94 8.81
CA HIS A 168 -2.04 -19.11 8.82
C HIS A 168 -1.77 -18.56 7.42
N ASN A 169 -0.92 -17.53 7.31
CA ASN A 169 -0.47 -17.01 6.03
C ASN A 169 1.01 -17.31 5.82
N TYR A 170 1.45 -17.28 4.56
CA TYR A 170 2.85 -17.50 4.22
C TYR A 170 3.78 -16.47 4.88
N HIS A 171 3.47 -15.16 4.74
CA HIS A 171 4.29 -14.04 5.23
C HIS A 171 3.70 -13.25 6.41
N ASP A 172 2.40 -13.35 6.71
CA ASP A 172 1.76 -12.52 7.74
C ASP A 172 0.92 -13.32 8.76
N ASN A 173 1.54 -13.63 9.88
CA ASN A 173 0.96 -14.40 10.99
C ASN A 173 0.44 -13.49 12.10
N ARG A 174 0.12 -12.22 11.81
CA ARG A 174 -0.40 -11.31 12.84
C ARG A 174 -1.81 -11.70 13.28
N ALA A 175 -2.66 -12.16 12.36
CA ALA A 175 -4.08 -12.43 12.64
C ALA A 175 -4.42 -13.91 12.81
N LEU A 176 -3.73 -14.80 12.09
CA LEU A 176 -4.07 -16.21 11.99
C LEU A 176 -2.91 -17.06 12.51
N TYR A 177 -3.05 -17.53 13.74
CA TYR A 177 -2.17 -18.51 14.37
C TYR A 177 -2.94 -19.29 15.43
N GLU A 178 -2.54 -20.53 15.66
CA GLU A 178 -3.34 -21.51 16.40
C GLU A 178 -3.81 -21.04 17.79
N ASP A 179 -2.90 -20.54 18.63
CA ASP A 179 -3.24 -20.07 19.99
C ASP A 179 -4.29 -18.95 19.96
N PHE A 180 -4.30 -18.12 18.92
CA PHE A 180 -5.30 -17.08 18.73
C PHE A 180 -6.65 -17.66 18.32
N LEU A 181 -6.66 -18.62 17.39
CA LEU A 181 -7.90 -19.29 16.96
C LEU A 181 -8.59 -19.97 18.15
N VAL A 182 -7.85 -20.76 18.92
CA VAL A 182 -8.38 -21.47 20.11
C VAL A 182 -8.89 -20.50 21.15
N LYS A 183 -8.09 -19.47 21.50
CA LYS A 183 -8.46 -18.49 22.55
C LYS A 183 -9.76 -17.76 22.23
N HIS A 184 -10.06 -17.57 20.95
CA HIS A 184 -11.19 -16.81 20.46
C HIS A 184 -12.31 -17.69 19.88
N ALA A 185 -12.24 -19.01 20.07
CA ALA A 185 -13.28 -19.94 19.67
C ALA A 185 -14.58 -19.70 20.45
N GLY A 186 -15.73 -19.93 19.80
CA GLY A 186 -17.06 -19.84 20.43
C GLY A 186 -17.50 -18.43 20.84
N GLN A 187 -16.76 -17.37 20.47
CA GLN A 187 -17.19 -16.00 20.71
C GLN A 187 -18.49 -15.69 19.96
N PRO A 188 -19.42 -14.89 20.54
CA PRO A 188 -20.61 -14.45 19.83
C PRO A 188 -20.23 -13.64 18.59
N TRP A 189 -21.06 -13.71 17.53
CA TRP A 189 -20.78 -13.01 16.28
C TRP A 189 -20.67 -11.49 16.44
N LEU A 190 -21.30 -10.92 17.47
CA LEU A 190 -21.24 -9.52 17.87
C LEU A 190 -20.84 -9.43 19.35
N ALA A 191 -19.94 -8.52 19.67
CA ALA A 191 -19.57 -8.20 21.04
C ALA A 191 -20.77 -7.60 21.80
N GLU A 192 -20.80 -7.81 23.12
CA GLU A 192 -21.83 -7.23 24.00
C GLU A 192 -21.85 -5.69 23.93
N THR A 193 -20.69 -5.08 23.70
CA THR A 193 -20.54 -3.65 23.45
C THR A 193 -19.70 -3.46 22.18
N PRO A 194 -20.32 -3.39 20.99
CA PRO A 194 -19.61 -3.33 19.71
C PRO A 194 -19.11 -1.92 19.43
N VAL A 195 -18.09 -1.50 20.18
CA VAL A 195 -17.47 -0.18 20.06
C VAL A 195 -15.97 -0.35 19.80
N HIS A 196 -15.48 0.26 18.74
CA HIS A 196 -14.06 0.28 18.44
C HIS A 196 -13.34 1.28 19.38
N PRO A 197 -12.50 0.82 20.32
CA PRO A 197 -12.02 1.64 21.44
C PRO A 197 -11.03 2.74 21.00
N VAL A 198 -10.16 2.46 20.03
CA VAL A 198 -9.22 3.47 19.51
C VAL A 198 -9.96 4.54 18.70
N GLU A 199 -10.97 4.15 17.92
CA GLU A 199 -11.84 5.10 17.22
C GLU A 199 -12.64 5.95 18.19
N ALA A 200 -13.22 5.34 19.23
CA ALA A 200 -13.93 6.06 20.29
C ALA A 200 -13.05 7.18 20.87
N LEU A 201 -11.81 6.86 21.24
CA LEU A 201 -10.85 7.85 21.74
C LEU A 201 -10.52 8.91 20.68
N ALA A 202 -10.32 8.53 19.42
CA ALA A 202 -10.00 9.47 18.35
C ALA A 202 -11.14 10.47 18.06
N ARG A 203 -12.38 10.04 18.25
CA ARG A 203 -13.60 10.82 17.96
C ARG A 203 -14.08 11.70 19.11
N THR A 204 -13.52 11.54 20.31
CA THR A 204 -13.89 12.33 21.51
C THR A 204 -13.44 13.80 21.52
N ARG A 205 -12.87 14.34 20.43
CA ARG A 205 -12.50 15.76 20.38
C ARG A 205 -13.71 16.61 19.97
N PRO A 206 -14.27 17.43 20.88
CA PRO A 206 -15.39 18.30 20.51
C PRO A 206 -14.94 19.39 19.54
N ALA A 207 -15.80 19.75 18.59
CA ALA A 207 -15.61 20.92 17.76
C ALA A 207 -15.63 22.19 18.63
N PRO A 208 -14.75 23.18 18.37
CA PRO A 208 -14.80 24.45 19.09
C PRO A 208 -16.09 25.21 18.78
N ASP A 209 -16.66 25.87 19.80
CA ASP A 209 -17.86 26.70 19.69
C ASP A 209 -17.62 27.91 18.76
N PRO A 210 -18.56 28.30 17.86
CA PRO A 210 -18.42 29.46 16.99
C PRO A 210 -18.04 30.76 17.72
N ALA A 211 -18.57 31.03 18.91
CA ALA A 211 -18.18 32.23 19.65
C ALA A 211 -16.72 32.19 20.15
N ALA A 212 -16.22 30.99 20.47
CA ALA A 212 -14.81 30.79 20.80
C ALA A 212 -13.90 30.99 19.57
N ILE A 213 -14.35 30.57 18.38
CA ILE A 213 -13.64 30.80 17.11
C ILE A 213 -13.52 32.31 16.84
N GLU A 214 -14.63 33.05 16.93
CA GLU A 214 -14.64 34.51 16.72
C GLU A 214 -13.76 35.25 17.73
N ALA A 215 -13.81 34.87 19.00
CA ALA A 215 -12.96 35.44 20.04
C ALA A 215 -11.48 35.17 19.79
N TYR A 216 -11.14 33.98 19.31
CA TYR A 216 -9.77 33.62 18.92
C TYR A 216 -9.31 34.47 17.74
N LEU A 217 -10.09 34.55 16.67
CA LEU A 217 -9.78 35.35 15.47
C LEU A 217 -9.56 36.83 15.81
N ALA A 218 -10.36 37.39 16.72
CA ALA A 218 -10.20 38.78 17.18
C ALA A 218 -8.86 39.03 17.91
N GLY A 219 -8.24 37.99 18.48
CA GLY A 219 -6.96 38.04 19.18
C GLY A 219 -5.72 37.74 18.32
N VAL A 220 -5.90 37.20 17.10
CA VAL A 220 -4.78 36.87 16.20
C VAL A 220 -4.27 38.14 15.52
N SER A 221 -3.19 38.72 16.05
CA SER A 221 -2.54 39.88 15.43
C SER A 221 -1.61 39.44 14.29
N THR A 222 -2.08 39.48 13.04
CA THR A 222 -1.20 39.51 11.87
C THR A 222 -1.90 40.20 10.70
N ALA A 223 -1.15 41.07 10.02
CA ALA A 223 -1.56 41.84 8.86
C ALA A 223 -1.74 40.92 7.65
N ASP A 224 -2.89 40.94 6.96
CA ASP A 224 -3.01 40.19 5.69
C ASP A 224 -4.08 40.76 4.76
N ALA A 225 -3.63 41.21 3.60
CA ALA A 225 -4.47 41.49 2.44
C ALA A 225 -4.80 40.20 1.63
N ALA A 226 -4.38 39.01 2.11
CA ALA A 226 -4.42 37.75 1.37
C ALA A 226 -5.34 36.67 1.97
N ARG A 227 -6.07 36.94 3.05
CA ARG A 227 -6.98 35.95 3.69
C ARG A 227 -8.38 35.99 3.08
N SER A 228 -8.89 34.84 2.67
CA SER A 228 -10.34 34.68 2.54
C SER A 228 -10.95 34.46 3.93
N GLU A 229 -12.11 35.07 4.18
CA GLU A 229 -12.85 34.95 5.44
C GLU A 229 -13.14 33.48 5.79
N THR A 230 -13.51 32.67 4.78
CA THR A 230 -13.75 31.24 4.94
C THR A 230 -12.51 30.47 5.39
N ALA A 231 -11.34 30.72 4.79
CA ALA A 231 -10.12 30.02 5.18
C ALA A 231 -9.67 30.37 6.61
N ALA A 232 -9.86 31.62 7.02
CA ALA A 232 -9.55 32.05 8.39
C ALA A 232 -10.46 31.37 9.41
N HIS A 233 -11.77 31.31 9.14
CA HIS A 233 -12.73 30.65 10.01
C HIS A 233 -12.52 29.13 10.08
N ASP A 234 -12.29 28.48 8.93
CA ASP A 234 -11.97 27.05 8.85
C ASP A 234 -10.67 26.74 9.64
N TRP A 235 -9.62 27.56 9.50
CA TRP A 235 -8.37 27.39 10.25
C TRP A 235 -8.59 27.55 11.76
N ALA A 236 -9.31 28.59 12.20
CA ALA A 236 -9.53 28.86 13.61
C ALA A 236 -10.33 27.74 14.30
N ALA A 237 -11.15 27.00 13.55
CA ALA A 237 -11.85 25.81 14.04
C ALA A 237 -10.96 24.55 14.10
N SER A 238 -9.76 24.58 13.51
CA SER A 238 -8.94 23.39 13.28
C SER A 238 -8.04 23.01 14.47
N ALA A 239 -7.51 21.78 14.42
CA ALA A 239 -6.51 21.33 15.39
C ALA A 239 -5.18 22.11 15.28
N HIS A 240 -4.88 22.69 14.12
CA HIS A 240 -3.67 23.51 13.91
C HIS A 240 -3.74 24.83 14.66
N ALA A 241 -4.89 25.52 14.63
CA ALA A 241 -5.08 26.72 15.45
C ALA A 241 -4.96 26.42 16.94
N GLY A 242 -5.58 25.32 17.40
CA GLY A 242 -5.45 24.86 18.79
C GLY A 242 -4.04 24.42 19.21
N ALA A 243 -3.11 24.28 18.26
CA ALA A 243 -1.70 23.99 18.49
C ALA A 243 -0.78 25.18 18.13
N ASP A 244 -1.36 26.38 17.97
CA ASP A 244 -0.68 27.63 17.62
C ASP A 244 0.12 27.57 16.30
N VAL A 245 -0.30 26.71 15.36
CA VAL A 245 0.26 26.67 14.00
C VAL A 245 -0.44 27.75 13.16
N GLY A 246 0.19 28.92 13.07
CA GLY A 246 -0.28 30.04 12.26
C GLY A 246 -0.05 29.87 10.76
N CYS A 247 -0.62 30.78 9.95
CA CYS A 247 -0.61 30.70 8.49
C CYS A 247 0.80 30.59 7.89
N ALA A 248 1.75 31.39 8.39
CA ALA A 248 3.14 31.38 7.96
C ALA A 248 3.84 30.03 8.24
N GLY A 249 3.38 29.27 9.24
CA GLY A 249 3.88 27.92 9.52
C GLY A 249 3.71 26.96 8.34
N CYS A 250 2.69 27.18 7.50
CA CYS A 250 2.48 26.40 6.28
C CYS A 250 2.90 27.16 5.01
N HIS A 251 2.48 28.41 4.88
CA HIS A 251 2.62 29.19 3.65
C HIS A 251 4.01 29.84 3.49
N ALA A 252 4.80 29.95 4.56
CA ALA A 252 6.16 30.49 4.55
C ALA A 252 7.07 29.68 5.50
N ALA A 253 7.01 28.35 5.39
CA ALA A 253 7.68 27.45 6.32
C ALA A 253 9.18 27.77 6.48
N GLY A 254 9.61 27.97 7.73
CA GLY A 254 10.99 28.33 8.08
C GLY A 254 11.32 29.83 8.05
N ALA A 255 10.36 30.69 7.70
CA ALA A 255 10.50 32.13 7.86
C ALA A 255 10.24 32.56 9.32
N GLU A 256 11.08 33.43 9.87
CA GLU A 256 11.00 33.87 11.28
C GLU A 256 10.61 35.35 11.42
N THR A 257 10.81 36.16 10.38
CA THR A 257 10.54 37.61 10.38
C THR A 257 9.48 37.96 9.35
N ASP A 258 8.74 39.06 9.56
CA ASP A 258 7.70 39.53 8.63
C ASP A 258 8.22 39.71 7.20
N ALA A 259 9.46 40.21 7.05
CA ALA A 259 10.10 40.37 5.74
C ALA A 259 10.39 39.01 5.06
N GLN A 260 10.81 38.00 5.83
CA GLN A 260 11.00 36.64 5.31
C GLN A 260 9.68 35.98 4.96
N ILE A 261 8.64 36.16 5.79
CA ILE A 261 7.31 35.59 5.54
C ILE A 261 6.75 36.14 4.23
N ALA A 262 6.77 37.46 4.04
CA ALA A 262 6.31 38.09 2.81
C ALA A 262 7.11 37.64 1.58
N ALA A 263 8.42 37.40 1.72
CA ALA A 263 9.27 36.96 0.62
C ALA A 263 9.11 35.47 0.28
N ALA A 264 8.75 34.62 1.25
CA ALA A 264 8.66 33.17 1.10
C ALA A 264 7.23 32.64 0.96
N TRP A 265 6.21 33.51 1.01
CA TRP A 265 4.80 33.12 0.96
C TRP A 265 4.44 32.38 -0.34
N THR A 266 3.72 31.27 -0.21
CA THR A 266 3.12 30.52 -1.32
C THR A 266 1.68 30.17 -0.99
N ASP A 267 0.74 30.41 -1.91
CA ASP A 267 -0.67 30.05 -1.71
C ASP A 267 -0.92 28.54 -1.82
N THR A 268 0.03 27.79 -2.38
CA THR A 268 0.00 26.34 -2.50
C THR A 268 1.23 25.73 -1.82
N PRO A 269 1.22 25.57 -0.49
CA PRO A 269 2.29 24.91 0.24
C PRO A 269 2.54 23.51 -0.31
N ALA A 270 3.82 23.13 -0.45
CA ALA A 270 4.17 21.77 -0.81
C ALA A 270 3.84 20.79 0.32
N GLU A 271 3.47 19.56 -0.01
CA GLU A 271 3.15 18.51 0.97
C GLU A 271 4.32 18.18 1.93
N THR A 272 5.56 18.48 1.53
CA THR A 272 6.74 18.34 2.38
C THR A 272 6.64 19.17 3.66
N VAL A 273 5.88 20.27 3.65
CA VAL A 273 5.56 21.07 4.84
C VAL A 273 4.79 20.22 5.86
N CYS A 274 3.77 19.48 5.42
CA CYS A 274 2.99 18.59 6.28
C CYS A 274 3.89 17.51 6.92
N ALA A 275 4.79 16.94 6.13
CA ALA A 275 5.72 15.89 6.58
C ALA A 275 6.73 16.36 7.65
N THR A 276 6.89 17.66 7.89
CA THR A 276 7.76 18.15 8.99
C THR A 276 7.19 17.80 10.37
N CYS A 277 5.85 17.81 10.51
CA CYS A 277 5.12 17.46 11.73
C CYS A 277 4.50 16.05 11.65
N HIS A 278 3.96 15.66 10.50
CA HIS A 278 3.22 14.41 10.28
C HIS A 278 4.10 13.32 9.64
N LYS A 279 5.27 13.06 10.23
CA LYS A 279 6.27 12.13 9.68
C LYS A 279 5.76 10.69 9.58
N GLY A 280 4.98 10.24 10.56
CA GLY A 280 4.45 8.87 10.60
C GLY A 280 3.41 8.65 9.51
N GLU A 281 2.50 9.60 9.36
CA GLU A 281 1.45 9.62 8.34
C GLU A 281 2.06 9.71 6.94
N ALA A 282 2.99 10.65 6.71
CA ALA A 282 3.68 10.77 5.42
C ALA A 282 4.45 9.49 5.05
N LYS A 283 5.11 8.86 6.03
CA LYS A 283 5.82 7.59 5.81
C LYS A 283 4.85 6.48 5.42
N THR A 284 3.74 6.31 6.14
CA THR A 284 2.77 5.25 5.85
C THR A 284 1.99 5.49 4.56
N PHE A 285 1.69 6.74 4.23
CA PHE A 285 1.11 7.12 2.95
C PHE A 285 1.97 6.65 1.76
N ALA A 286 3.29 6.82 1.86
CA ALA A 286 4.24 6.36 0.85
C ALA A 286 4.34 4.82 0.71
N LEU A 287 3.85 4.06 1.69
CA LEU A 287 3.77 2.58 1.63
C LEU A 287 2.45 2.10 0.99
N GLY A 288 1.44 2.97 0.95
CA GLY A 288 0.14 2.66 0.35
C GLY A 288 0.08 2.98 -1.13
N ARG A 289 -0.93 2.43 -1.82
CA ARG A 289 -1.17 2.66 -3.26
C ARG A 289 -1.43 4.12 -3.60
N HIS A 290 -1.74 5.00 -2.65
CA HIS A 290 -2.00 6.41 -2.97
C HIS A 290 -0.71 7.23 -3.00
N GLY A 291 0.29 6.82 -2.20
CA GLY A 291 1.56 7.54 -2.08
C GLY A 291 2.78 6.80 -2.60
N THR A 292 2.64 5.60 -3.16
CA THR A 292 3.79 4.74 -3.53
C THR A 292 4.81 5.49 -4.37
N ARG A 293 4.43 6.36 -5.31
CA ARG A 293 5.36 7.19 -6.13
C ARG A 293 6.34 8.06 -5.33
N ARG A 294 6.07 8.32 -4.06
CA ARG A 294 6.91 9.13 -3.16
C ARG A 294 7.81 8.29 -2.28
N HIS A 295 7.78 6.97 -2.44
CA HIS A 295 8.61 6.09 -1.65
C HIS A 295 10.09 6.42 -1.89
N PRO A 296 10.87 6.71 -0.84
CA PRO A 296 12.24 7.24 -0.97
C PRO A 296 13.23 6.26 -1.62
N GLU A 297 12.86 4.99 -1.74
CA GLU A 297 13.68 3.95 -2.36
C GLU A 297 13.42 3.75 -3.86
N ILE A 298 12.51 4.55 -4.45
CA ILE A 298 12.31 4.55 -5.90
C ILE A 298 13.55 5.14 -6.58
N ALA A 299 13.97 4.51 -7.67
CA ALA A 299 15.15 4.96 -8.39
C ALA A 299 14.95 6.33 -9.04
N GLU A 300 15.95 7.20 -8.86
CA GLU A 300 16.07 8.48 -9.56
C GLU A 300 16.35 8.28 -11.07
N PRO A 301 16.00 9.26 -11.92
CA PRO A 301 16.29 9.22 -13.35
C PRO A 301 17.75 8.94 -13.67
N ARG A 302 17.99 8.18 -14.73
CA ARG A 302 19.35 7.89 -15.18
C ARG A 302 20.02 9.15 -15.73
N SER A 303 21.31 9.30 -15.44
CA SER A 303 22.15 10.34 -16.06
C SER A 303 23.04 9.75 -17.15
N ALA A 304 23.09 10.41 -18.32
CA ALA A 304 23.95 9.97 -19.43
C ALA A 304 25.42 9.89 -18.99
N LYS A 305 25.89 10.82 -18.15
CA LYS A 305 27.25 10.80 -17.59
C LYS A 305 27.57 9.51 -16.85
N SER A 306 26.67 9.05 -15.98
CA SER A 306 26.89 7.84 -15.18
C SER A 306 26.81 6.58 -16.05
N ALA A 307 25.89 6.56 -17.01
CA ALA A 307 25.78 5.45 -17.95
C ALA A 307 27.00 5.33 -18.86
N LEU A 308 27.49 6.44 -19.45
CA LEU A 308 28.71 6.45 -20.26
C LEU A 308 29.95 6.00 -19.47
N LYS A 309 30.05 6.40 -18.20
CA LYS A 309 31.11 5.89 -17.31
C LYS A 309 31.02 4.38 -17.10
N LYS A 310 29.81 3.84 -16.88
CA LYS A 310 29.58 2.38 -16.77
C LYS A 310 29.93 1.63 -18.06
N LEU A 311 29.76 2.28 -19.22
CA LEU A 311 30.16 1.77 -20.54
C LEU A 311 31.66 1.95 -20.85
N GLY A 312 32.46 2.42 -19.88
CA GLY A 312 33.92 2.51 -20.00
C GLY A 312 34.46 3.89 -20.38
N TRP A 313 33.60 4.88 -20.66
CA TRP A 313 34.04 6.23 -21.00
C TRP A 313 34.26 7.07 -19.74
N LYS A 314 35.49 7.05 -19.20
CA LYS A 314 35.82 7.64 -17.89
C LYS A 314 35.61 9.17 -17.81
N LYS A 315 35.81 9.88 -18.92
CA LYS A 315 35.70 11.35 -19.05
C LYS A 315 34.93 11.72 -20.32
N PRO A 316 33.59 11.51 -20.35
CA PRO A 316 32.80 11.91 -21.51
C PRO A 316 32.78 13.44 -21.62
N PRO A 317 32.87 14.03 -22.82
CA PRO A 317 32.77 15.47 -23.01
C PRO A 317 31.45 16.02 -22.47
N GLU A 318 31.48 17.16 -21.77
CA GLU A 318 30.27 17.76 -21.18
C GLU A 318 29.22 18.08 -22.23
N ALA A 319 29.62 18.65 -23.38
CA ALA A 319 28.71 18.94 -24.49
C ALA A 319 27.95 17.69 -24.98
N LEU A 320 28.60 16.52 -24.98
CA LEU A 320 27.94 15.27 -25.36
C LEU A 320 26.97 14.79 -24.29
N VAL A 321 27.36 14.85 -23.01
CA VAL A 321 26.47 14.51 -21.89
C VAL A 321 25.22 15.37 -21.93
N SER A 322 25.38 16.68 -22.07
CA SER A 322 24.25 17.62 -22.17
C SER A 322 23.38 17.35 -23.39
N ALA A 323 23.98 17.05 -24.56
CA ALA A 323 23.21 16.68 -25.75
C ALA A 323 22.41 15.39 -25.56
N LEU A 324 23.01 14.38 -24.91
CA LEU A 324 22.34 13.10 -24.63
C LEU A 324 21.21 13.26 -23.61
N ASP A 325 21.44 13.98 -22.51
CA ASP A 325 20.40 14.22 -21.49
C ASP A 325 19.23 15.03 -22.09
N ALA A 326 19.52 16.01 -22.95
CA ALA A 326 18.50 16.80 -23.65
C ALA A 326 17.72 16.00 -24.72
N TYR A 327 18.37 15.06 -25.40
CA TYR A 327 17.75 14.31 -26.50
C TYR A 327 17.04 13.03 -26.04
N LEU A 328 17.61 12.34 -25.06
CA LEU A 328 17.08 11.07 -24.58
C LEU A 328 16.08 11.25 -23.45
N THR A 329 16.35 12.19 -22.53
CA THR A 329 15.54 12.56 -21.36
C THR A 329 14.93 11.36 -20.62
N ASP A 330 15.59 10.92 -19.56
CA ASP A 330 15.08 9.85 -18.70
C ASP A 330 13.92 10.38 -17.82
N PRO A 331 12.70 9.83 -17.94
CA PRO A 331 11.57 10.32 -17.17
C PRO A 331 11.65 9.86 -15.70
N ALA A 332 11.10 10.67 -14.80
CA ALA A 332 10.83 10.28 -13.41
C ALA A 332 9.31 10.18 -13.20
N PRO A 333 8.81 9.22 -12.39
CA PRO A 333 7.40 9.21 -12.01
C PRO A 333 7.02 10.56 -11.41
N PRO A 334 5.89 11.17 -11.80
CA PRO A 334 5.43 12.36 -11.11
C PRO A 334 5.19 12.03 -9.63
N ALA A 335 5.54 12.95 -8.73
CA ALA A 335 5.47 12.69 -7.29
C ALA A 335 4.05 12.33 -6.81
N ALA A 336 3.01 12.77 -7.49
CA ALA A 336 1.63 12.39 -7.22
C ALA A 336 1.08 11.52 -8.36
N MET A 337 0.28 10.52 -7.99
CA MET A 337 -0.54 9.80 -8.94
C MET A 337 -1.87 10.54 -9.15
N SER A 338 -2.34 10.62 -10.39
CA SER A 338 -3.69 11.08 -10.70
C SER A 338 -4.70 9.96 -10.46
N VAL A 339 -5.96 10.32 -10.18
CA VAL A 339 -7.03 9.33 -10.01
C VAL A 339 -7.21 8.50 -11.29
N ALA A 340 -7.07 9.11 -12.47
CA ALA A 340 -7.18 8.41 -13.77
C ALA A 340 -6.18 7.24 -13.95
N GLU A 341 -5.06 7.25 -13.25
CA GLU A 341 -4.05 6.18 -13.32
C GLU A 341 -4.41 4.99 -12.42
N GLY A 342 -5.38 5.14 -11.53
CA GLY A 342 -5.83 4.08 -10.63
C GLY A 342 -6.41 2.89 -11.38
N ARG A 343 -5.90 1.69 -11.07
CA ARG A 343 -6.37 0.42 -11.65
C ARG A 343 -7.50 -0.21 -10.84
N VAL A 344 -8.50 0.60 -10.49
CA VAL A 344 -9.75 0.21 -9.80
C VAL A 344 -10.92 1.00 -10.39
N PRO A 345 -12.19 0.58 -10.20
CA PRO A 345 -13.34 1.38 -10.60
C PRO A 345 -13.37 2.75 -9.89
N LEU A 346 -13.34 3.82 -10.67
CA LEU A 346 -13.26 5.20 -10.19
C LEU A 346 -14.24 6.09 -10.97
N LYS A 347 -14.69 7.15 -10.31
CA LYS A 347 -15.59 8.15 -10.89
C LYS A 347 -14.89 8.97 -11.98
N PRO A 348 -15.44 9.08 -13.20
CA PRO A 348 -14.84 9.85 -14.28
C PRO A 348 -14.58 11.33 -13.92
N GLU A 349 -15.47 11.94 -13.13
CA GLU A 349 -15.34 13.32 -12.64
C GLU A 349 -14.13 13.54 -11.73
N ALA A 350 -13.64 12.48 -11.06
CA ALA A 350 -12.47 12.55 -10.18
C ALA A 350 -11.15 12.36 -10.93
N HIS A 351 -11.16 11.98 -12.21
CA HIS A 351 -9.94 11.64 -12.97
C HIS A 351 -8.89 12.76 -13.05
N GLY A 352 -9.32 14.03 -12.92
CA GLY A 352 -8.42 15.19 -12.90
C GLY A 352 -7.70 15.42 -11.57
N GLU A 353 -8.14 14.75 -10.50
CA GLU A 353 -7.58 14.90 -9.16
C GLU A 353 -6.24 14.18 -9.00
N THR A 354 -5.42 14.68 -8.07
CA THR A 354 -4.13 14.08 -7.73
C THR A 354 -4.09 13.66 -6.26
N LEU A 355 -3.51 12.50 -6.00
CA LEU A 355 -3.46 11.90 -4.67
C LEU A 355 -2.37 12.56 -3.83
N THR A 356 -2.72 13.63 -3.12
CA THR A 356 -1.88 14.31 -2.11
C THR A 356 -2.52 14.19 -0.72
N CYS A 357 -2.05 14.91 0.30
CA CYS A 357 -2.71 14.93 1.61
C CYS A 357 -4.07 15.65 1.62
N SER A 358 -4.25 16.66 0.77
CA SER A 358 -5.41 17.57 0.83
C SER A 358 -6.75 17.01 0.30
N PRO A 359 -6.79 16.13 -0.73
CA PRO A 359 -8.05 15.58 -1.24
C PRO A 359 -8.88 14.85 -0.19
N CYS A 360 -8.24 14.21 0.79
CA CYS A 360 -8.94 13.50 1.85
C CYS A 360 -9.38 14.42 2.98
N HIS A 361 -8.48 15.30 3.43
CA HIS A 361 -8.74 16.26 4.47
C HIS A 361 -8.10 17.61 4.11
N ALA A 362 -8.92 18.52 3.58
CA ALA A 362 -8.41 19.79 3.09
C ALA A 362 -7.94 20.68 4.27
N PRO A 363 -6.74 21.28 4.20
CA PRO A 363 -6.53 22.54 4.88
C PRO A 363 -7.49 23.59 4.27
N HIS A 364 -8.16 24.44 5.03
CA HIS A 364 -7.93 24.76 6.44
C HIS A 364 -8.88 24.07 7.43
N ARG A 365 -9.92 23.39 6.93
CA ARG A 365 -11.01 22.85 7.77
C ARG A 365 -10.63 21.60 8.56
N GLN A 366 -9.85 20.69 7.95
CA GLN A 366 -9.52 19.38 8.52
C GLN A 366 -10.77 18.57 8.92
N ASP A 367 -11.76 18.52 8.02
CA ASP A 367 -12.99 17.77 8.26
C ASP A 367 -12.72 16.26 8.27
N LEU A 368 -12.48 15.72 9.47
CA LEU A 368 -12.21 14.30 9.66
C LEU A 368 -13.46 13.44 9.47
N GLY A 369 -14.66 14.01 9.57
CA GLY A 369 -15.92 13.33 9.26
C GLY A 369 -16.04 13.06 7.77
N PHE A 370 -15.77 14.09 6.94
CA PHE A 370 -15.64 13.92 5.49
C PHE A 370 -14.51 12.96 5.13
N ALA A 371 -13.34 13.09 5.76
CA ALA A 371 -12.19 12.22 5.49
C ALA A 371 -12.45 10.74 5.79
N ALA A 372 -13.38 10.44 6.70
CA ALA A 372 -13.71 9.07 7.11
C ALA A 372 -14.47 8.28 6.03
N VAL A 373 -15.27 8.96 5.21
CA VAL A 373 -16.14 8.32 4.18
C VAL A 373 -16.14 9.13 2.88
N GLY A 374 -16.58 10.39 2.94
CA GLY A 374 -16.85 11.24 1.78
C GLY A 374 -15.64 11.41 0.87
N ALA A 375 -14.45 11.56 1.45
CA ALA A 375 -13.18 11.62 0.72
C ALA A 375 -12.89 10.37 -0.12
N CYS A 376 -13.32 9.19 0.33
CA CYS A 376 -13.07 7.94 -0.38
C CYS A 376 -14.08 7.80 -1.53
N VAL A 377 -15.37 7.98 -1.23
CA VAL A 377 -16.46 7.78 -2.19
C VAL A 377 -16.63 8.94 -3.17
N SER A 378 -15.88 10.04 -3.01
CA SER A 378 -15.76 11.08 -4.04
C SER A 378 -14.97 10.59 -5.27
N CYS A 379 -14.14 9.56 -5.11
CA CYS A 379 -13.32 8.98 -6.18
C CYS A 379 -13.67 7.52 -6.47
N HIS A 380 -13.89 6.70 -5.44
CA HIS A 380 -14.16 5.27 -5.58
C HIS A 380 -15.59 4.98 -6.05
N ASP A 381 -15.71 4.07 -7.00
CA ASP A 381 -16.98 3.67 -7.63
C ASP A 381 -17.00 2.18 -7.96
N ASP A 382 -16.56 1.33 -7.03
CA ASP A 382 -16.74 -0.11 -7.11
C ASP A 382 -18.02 -0.54 -6.38
N ASP A 383 -18.44 -1.80 -6.56
CA ASP A 383 -19.67 -2.30 -5.93
C ASP A 383 -19.61 -2.18 -4.40
N HIS A 384 -18.44 -2.41 -3.80
CA HIS A 384 -18.22 -2.32 -2.36
C HIS A 384 -18.35 -0.87 -1.86
N SER A 385 -17.75 0.11 -2.55
CA SER A 385 -17.85 1.51 -2.15
C SER A 385 -19.26 2.06 -2.34
N ARG A 386 -19.97 1.65 -3.40
CA ARG A 386 -21.38 2.02 -3.62
C ARG A 386 -22.33 1.40 -2.61
N ALA A 387 -22.03 0.19 -2.12
CA ALA A 387 -22.87 -0.50 -1.16
C ALA A 387 -22.78 0.08 0.27
N TYR A 388 -21.77 0.89 0.58
CA TYR A 388 -21.55 1.41 1.93
C TYR A 388 -22.77 2.12 2.53
N GLU A 389 -23.41 3.04 1.79
CA GLU A 389 -24.57 3.80 2.33
C GLU A 389 -25.74 2.90 2.73
N GLY A 390 -25.88 1.73 2.10
CA GLY A 390 -26.91 0.74 2.42
C GLY A 390 -26.54 -0.23 3.53
N SER A 391 -25.32 -0.15 4.08
CA SER A 391 -24.80 -1.18 4.98
C SER A 391 -25.13 -0.91 6.45
N PRO A 392 -25.17 -1.95 7.30
CA PRO A 392 -25.31 -1.80 8.75
C PRO A 392 -24.23 -0.91 9.36
N HIS A 393 -23.01 -0.95 8.83
CA HIS A 393 -21.90 -0.11 9.27
C HIS A 393 -22.17 1.38 9.06
N HIS A 394 -22.76 1.75 7.93
CA HIS A 394 -23.15 3.13 7.68
C HIS A 394 -24.29 3.58 8.59
N LEU A 395 -25.29 2.74 8.85
CA LEU A 395 -26.37 3.05 9.79
C LEU A 395 -25.84 3.34 11.20
N LEU A 396 -24.88 2.53 11.68
CA LEU A 396 -24.20 2.77 12.96
C LEU A 396 -23.41 4.09 12.94
N TRP A 397 -22.79 4.44 11.81
CA TRP A 397 -22.10 5.71 11.66
C TRP A 397 -23.06 6.91 11.71
N GLN A 398 -24.22 6.83 11.05
CA GLN A 398 -25.25 7.86 11.13
C GLN A 398 -25.79 8.02 12.56
N ALA A 399 -26.05 6.92 13.26
CA ALA A 399 -26.51 6.94 14.64
C ALA A 399 -25.46 7.52 15.61
N GLU A 400 -24.18 7.22 15.41
CA GLU A 400 -23.09 7.85 16.18
C GLU A 400 -23.02 9.36 15.92
N LEU A 401 -23.11 9.80 14.67
CA LEU A 401 -23.13 11.23 14.32
C LEU A 401 -24.34 11.97 14.89
N ALA A 402 -25.49 11.29 15.00
CA ALA A 402 -26.69 11.83 15.62
C ALA A 402 -26.61 11.90 17.16
N GLY A 403 -25.62 11.23 17.76
CA GLY A 403 -25.48 11.10 19.22
C GLY A 403 -26.37 10.02 19.83
N ASP A 404 -27.01 9.18 19.01
CA ASP A 404 -27.84 8.06 19.46
C ASP A 404 -27.01 6.87 19.95
N LEU A 405 -25.76 6.78 19.49
CA LEU A 405 -24.78 5.76 19.88
C LEU A 405 -23.46 6.40 20.35
N PRO A 406 -22.70 5.73 21.24
CA PRO A 406 -21.43 6.27 21.73
C PRO A 406 -20.38 6.34 20.61
N PRO A 407 -19.37 7.23 20.73
CA PRO A 407 -18.25 7.29 19.80
C PRO A 407 -17.55 5.94 19.62
N GLY A 408 -17.23 5.59 18.37
CA GLY A 408 -16.62 4.31 18.01
C GLY A 408 -17.61 3.18 17.69
N SER A 409 -18.93 3.42 17.74
CA SER A 409 -19.95 2.45 17.31
C SER A 409 -20.05 2.35 15.79
N GLY A 410 -19.83 3.46 15.09
CA GLY A 410 -19.89 3.56 13.64
C GLY A 410 -18.59 3.11 12.97
N VAL A 411 -18.73 2.37 11.87
CA VAL A 411 -17.62 1.91 11.04
C VAL A 411 -17.63 2.67 9.72
N THR A 412 -16.47 3.22 9.35
CA THR A 412 -16.28 4.05 8.16
C THR A 412 -15.26 3.42 7.22
N CYS A 413 -15.13 3.96 6.00
CA CYS A 413 -14.07 3.56 5.08
C CYS A 413 -12.69 3.64 5.75
N ALA A 414 -12.41 4.75 6.43
CA ALA A 414 -11.16 4.96 7.14
C ALA A 414 -10.97 4.01 8.34
N THR A 415 -12.05 3.58 9.00
CA THR A 415 -11.95 2.58 10.10
C THR A 415 -11.36 1.26 9.60
N CYS A 416 -11.82 0.78 8.43
CA CYS A 416 -11.36 -0.50 7.88
C CYS A 416 -10.01 -0.40 7.15
N HIS A 417 -9.85 0.66 6.34
CA HIS A 417 -8.72 0.79 5.42
C HIS A 417 -7.55 1.58 6.02
N MET A 418 -7.77 2.42 7.01
CA MET A 418 -6.74 3.29 7.62
C MET A 418 -6.76 3.14 9.15
N PRO A 419 -6.52 1.92 9.67
CA PRO A 419 -6.71 1.63 11.09
C PRO A 419 -5.83 2.53 11.96
N LYS A 420 -6.40 2.97 13.07
CA LYS A 420 -5.71 3.81 14.05
C LYS A 420 -5.01 2.94 15.07
N THR A 421 -3.82 3.35 15.48
CA THR A 421 -3.06 2.72 16.56
C THR A 421 -2.89 3.68 17.71
N LYS A 422 -3.01 3.16 18.94
CA LYS A 422 -2.79 3.93 20.16
C LYS A 422 -1.41 3.61 20.73
N SER A 423 -0.60 4.63 20.91
CA SER A 423 0.62 4.59 21.73
C SER A 423 0.37 5.29 23.07
N ALA A 424 1.34 5.21 23.98
CA ALA A 424 1.29 5.94 25.25
C ALA A 424 1.24 7.48 25.07
N LYS A 425 1.65 8.00 23.90
CA LYS A 425 1.81 9.43 23.65
C LYS A 425 0.78 10.01 22.68
N ALA A 426 0.23 9.20 21.79
CA ALA A 426 -0.64 9.66 20.71
C ALA A 426 -1.45 8.52 20.09
N ILE A 427 -2.54 8.90 19.43
CA ILE A 427 -3.25 8.08 18.46
C ILE A 427 -2.74 8.48 17.07
N THR A 428 -2.37 7.51 16.25
CA THR A 428 -1.85 7.72 14.89
C THR A 428 -2.66 6.92 13.89
N THR A 429 -2.97 7.53 12.75
CA THR A 429 -3.68 6.89 11.65
C THR A 429 -2.68 6.28 10.68
N ASN A 430 -2.84 4.99 10.35
CA ASN A 430 -2.06 4.38 9.28
C ASN A 430 -2.58 4.87 7.92
N HIS A 431 -1.76 5.63 7.18
CA HIS A 431 -2.13 6.14 5.86
C HIS A 431 -1.80 5.17 4.72
N ASN A 432 -1.29 3.98 5.03
CA ASN A 432 -1.24 2.87 4.07
C ASN A 432 -2.63 2.23 3.99
N GLN A 433 -3.46 2.74 3.08
CA GLN A 433 -4.87 2.36 2.94
C GLN A 433 -5.09 0.92 2.42
N ASN A 434 -4.01 0.18 2.17
CA ASN A 434 -4.04 -1.22 1.76
C ASN A 434 -3.24 -2.13 2.70
N ASP A 435 -2.84 -1.65 3.88
CA ASP A 435 -2.09 -2.47 4.86
C ASP A 435 -2.92 -3.68 5.33
N THR A 436 -4.23 -3.50 5.47
CA THR A 436 -5.16 -4.53 5.95
C THR A 436 -5.84 -5.34 4.84
N LEU A 437 -5.53 -5.08 3.56
CA LEU A 437 -6.24 -5.70 2.43
C LEU A 437 -5.51 -6.88 1.79
N ARG A 438 -4.25 -7.10 2.17
CA ARG A 438 -3.35 -7.98 1.45
C ARG A 438 -2.41 -8.74 2.39
N PRO A 439 -2.80 -9.95 2.88
CA PRO A 439 -4.12 -10.56 2.67
C PRO A 439 -5.15 -9.90 3.61
N ASN A 440 -6.45 -10.05 3.33
CA ASN A 440 -7.50 -9.24 3.98
C ASN A 440 -7.72 -9.62 5.45
N GLU A 441 -7.26 -10.79 5.89
CA GLU A 441 -7.33 -11.27 7.27
C GLU A 441 -6.48 -10.40 8.21
N LYS A 442 -5.54 -9.61 7.67
CA LYS A 442 -4.86 -8.55 8.42
C LYS A 442 -5.83 -7.54 9.04
N MET A 443 -7.04 -7.41 8.50
CA MET A 443 -8.10 -6.55 9.02
C MET A 443 -8.74 -7.09 10.31
N ILE A 444 -8.67 -8.41 10.55
CA ILE A 444 -9.38 -9.07 11.67
C ILE A 444 -9.06 -8.38 12.99
N ARG A 445 -7.78 -8.31 13.35
CA ARG A 445 -7.37 -7.81 14.67
C ARG A 445 -7.56 -6.30 14.85
N PRO A 446 -7.10 -5.43 13.92
CA PRO A 446 -7.20 -4.00 14.12
C PRO A 446 -8.59 -3.42 13.86
N VAL A 447 -9.54 -4.20 13.32
CA VAL A 447 -10.85 -3.68 12.90
C VAL A 447 -11.98 -4.62 13.33
N CYS A 448 -12.07 -5.82 12.76
CA CYS A 448 -13.26 -6.67 12.88
C CYS A 448 -13.47 -7.18 14.31
N ALA A 449 -12.39 -7.64 14.95
CA ALA A 449 -12.39 -8.26 16.28
C ALA A 449 -12.63 -7.27 17.43
N GLU A 450 -12.71 -5.96 17.13
CA GLU A 450 -13.12 -4.94 18.12
C GLU A 450 -14.64 -4.96 18.34
N CYS A 451 -15.42 -5.44 17.36
CA CYS A 451 -16.89 -5.48 17.42
C CYS A 451 -17.48 -6.87 17.20
N HIS A 452 -16.76 -7.78 16.52
CA HIS A 452 -17.23 -9.10 16.14
C HIS A 452 -16.40 -10.22 16.77
N GLY A 453 -17.03 -11.39 16.95
CA GLY A 453 -16.31 -12.63 17.27
C GLY A 453 -15.42 -13.08 16.12
N LEU A 454 -14.31 -13.75 16.46
CA LEU A 454 -13.30 -14.15 15.46
C LEU A 454 -13.87 -15.02 14.34
N GLY A 455 -14.71 -16.01 14.65
CA GLY A 455 -15.29 -16.90 13.63
C GLY A 455 -16.11 -16.15 12.59
N PHE A 456 -16.99 -15.25 13.04
CA PHE A 456 -17.76 -14.39 12.14
C PHE A 456 -16.87 -13.50 11.29
N ALA A 457 -15.80 -12.93 11.86
CA ALA A 457 -14.89 -12.07 11.11
C ALA A 457 -14.10 -12.83 10.02
N ILE A 458 -13.66 -14.06 10.30
CA ILE A 458 -12.98 -14.91 9.32
C ILE A 458 -13.94 -15.26 8.19
N ASP A 459 -15.14 -15.77 8.54
CA ASP A 459 -16.15 -16.17 7.57
C ASP A 459 -16.57 -14.99 6.69
N ALA A 460 -16.76 -13.82 7.28
CA ALA A 460 -17.16 -12.61 6.55
C ALA A 460 -16.08 -12.11 5.59
N LEU A 461 -14.79 -12.22 5.95
CA LEU A 461 -13.67 -11.85 5.07
C LEU A 461 -13.38 -12.92 4.01
N ALA A 462 -13.85 -14.15 4.19
CA ALA A 462 -13.72 -15.21 3.19
C ALA A 462 -14.82 -15.15 2.12
N ASP A 463 -15.96 -14.48 2.39
CA ASP A 463 -17.11 -14.35 1.49
C ASP A 463 -16.96 -13.15 0.52
N PRO A 464 -16.70 -13.39 -0.79
CA PRO A 464 -16.53 -12.30 -1.75
C PRO A 464 -17.81 -11.51 -2.02
N ALA A 465 -18.99 -12.12 -1.89
CA ALA A 465 -20.27 -11.45 -2.09
C ALA A 465 -20.55 -10.50 -0.93
N LEU A 466 -20.23 -10.92 0.30
CA LEU A 466 -20.32 -10.08 1.48
C LEU A 466 -19.30 -8.93 1.45
N ILE A 467 -18.07 -9.17 0.98
CA ILE A 467 -17.13 -8.07 0.72
C ILE A 467 -17.72 -7.09 -0.30
N ALA A 468 -18.22 -7.59 -1.44
CA ALA A 468 -18.75 -6.73 -2.50
C ALA A 468 -19.97 -5.89 -2.09
N ASN A 469 -20.75 -6.33 -1.10
CA ASN A 469 -21.93 -5.59 -0.62
C ASN A 469 -21.70 -4.81 0.69
N ASN A 470 -20.43 -4.56 1.03
CA ASN A 470 -20.01 -3.84 2.24
C ASN A 470 -20.50 -4.50 3.54
N PHE A 471 -20.41 -5.82 3.60
CA PHE A 471 -20.76 -6.63 4.77
C PHE A 471 -22.23 -6.50 5.21
N SER A 472 -23.12 -6.37 4.23
CA SER A 472 -24.56 -6.33 4.44
C SER A 472 -25.13 -7.74 4.46
N GLY A 473 -25.24 -8.32 5.66
CA GLY A 473 -25.81 -9.66 5.85
C GLY A 473 -24.96 -10.54 6.75
N GLN A 474 -24.98 -11.84 6.50
CA GLN A 474 -24.19 -12.85 7.18
C GLN A 474 -23.39 -13.65 6.15
N PRO A 475 -22.21 -14.19 6.51
CA PRO A 475 -21.43 -15.02 5.61
C PRO A 475 -22.22 -16.28 5.21
N ASP A 476 -22.08 -16.68 3.94
CA ASP A 476 -22.77 -17.86 3.41
C ASP A 476 -22.10 -19.19 3.77
N ARG A 477 -20.85 -19.14 4.26
CA ARG A 477 -19.99 -20.29 4.53
C ARG A 477 -19.21 -20.09 5.82
N HIS A 478 -18.88 -21.23 6.44
CA HIS A 478 -18.00 -21.30 7.59
C HIS A 478 -16.60 -21.76 7.16
N VAL A 479 -15.57 -21.10 7.67
CA VAL A 479 -14.16 -21.46 7.52
C VAL A 479 -13.74 -22.31 8.73
N GLU A 480 -13.38 -23.56 8.46
CA GLU A 480 -13.15 -24.60 9.48
C GLU A 480 -11.85 -24.42 10.30
N SER A 481 -11.08 -23.33 10.14
CA SER A 481 -9.79 -23.15 10.82
C SER A 481 -9.89 -23.17 12.34
N ILE A 482 -10.93 -22.56 12.91
CA ILE A 482 -11.15 -22.54 14.35
C ILE A 482 -11.48 -23.96 14.82
N ASP A 483 -12.38 -24.67 14.12
CA ASP A 483 -12.79 -26.02 14.46
C ASP A 483 -11.59 -26.97 14.51
N TRP A 484 -10.71 -26.90 13.49
CA TRP A 484 -9.50 -27.72 13.46
C TRP A 484 -8.52 -27.38 14.58
N ALA A 485 -8.37 -26.09 14.91
CA ALA A 485 -7.51 -25.65 16.00
C ALA A 485 -8.02 -26.15 17.36
N VAL A 486 -9.33 -26.05 17.61
CA VAL A 486 -9.98 -26.53 18.84
C VAL A 486 -9.89 -28.05 18.96
N ASN A 487 -10.25 -28.79 17.90
CA ASN A 487 -10.21 -30.26 17.89
C ASN A 487 -8.80 -30.83 18.16
N ARG A 488 -7.75 -30.08 17.83
CA ARG A 488 -6.37 -30.46 18.14
C ARG A 488 -6.02 -30.32 19.62
N VAL A 489 -6.54 -29.29 20.30
CA VAL A 489 -6.18 -28.98 21.70
C VAL A 489 -7.15 -29.59 22.71
N GLU A 490 -8.41 -29.77 22.35
CA GLU A 490 -9.44 -30.40 23.16
C GLU A 490 -9.73 -31.81 22.61
N PRO A 491 -9.06 -32.87 23.11
CA PRO A 491 -9.48 -34.22 22.80
C PRO A 491 -10.90 -34.44 23.33
N PRO A 492 -11.76 -35.18 22.60
CA PRO A 492 -13.18 -35.31 22.95
C PRO A 492 -13.37 -35.74 24.40
N GLU A 493 -14.21 -35.00 25.15
CA GLU A 493 -14.63 -35.37 26.49
C GLU A 493 -15.45 -36.67 26.43
N GLN A 494 -14.74 -37.78 26.63
CA GLN A 494 -15.24 -39.15 26.81
C GLN A 494 -15.86 -39.84 25.59
N GLY A 495 -15.15 -40.88 25.09
CA GLY A 495 -15.81 -42.13 24.74
C GLY A 495 -15.60 -42.72 23.36
N THR A 496 -14.36 -42.80 22.84
CA THR A 496 -14.03 -43.82 21.83
C THR A 496 -12.77 -44.56 22.23
N ASN A 497 -12.92 -45.51 23.15
CA ASN A 497 -12.15 -46.75 23.05
C ASN A 497 -12.75 -47.55 21.88
N GLN A 498 -12.10 -47.48 20.72
CA GLN A 498 -12.05 -48.56 19.73
C GLN A 498 -11.00 -48.26 18.66
#